data_AF-A0A5M3VYK7-F1
#
_entry.id   AF-A0A5M3VYK7-F1
#
_cell.length_a   1.000
_cell.length_b   1.000
_cell.length_c   1.000
_cell.angle_alpha   90.00
_cell.angle_beta   90.00
_cell.angle_gamma   90.00
#
_symmetry.space_group_name_H-M   'P 1'
#
loop_
_entity.id
_entity.type
_entity.pdbx_description
1 polymer ?
#
loop_
_entity_poly.entity_id
_entity_poly.type
_entity_poly.pdbx_seq_one_letter_code
_entity_poly.pdbx_strand_id
1 'polypeptide(L)' 'MVLITVRLTRGATMDLALRKLSLTKEDVDLGYGLIPLDPDKGTYGMRVTPEAARKLADDGRDFEGPWSDPRIEPFGPPR' A
#
# COMPACT_ATOMS: atom_id res chain seq x y z
N MET A 1 -8.23 5.93 1.36
CA MET A 1 -7.07 5.04 1.12
C MET A 1 -6.03 5.79 0.32
N VAL A 2 -4.75 5.51 0.55
CA VAL A 2 -3.60 6.01 -0.22
C VAL A 2 -2.76 4.83 -0.66
N LEU A 3 -2.16 4.93 -1.85
CA LEU A 3 -1.29 3.90 -2.39
C LEU A 3 0.15 4.11 -1.90
N ILE A 4 0.77 3.05 -1.39
CA ILE A 4 2.19 3.04 -0.99
C ILE A 4 2.93 1.88 -1.65
N THR A 5 4.25 2.01 -1.72
CA THR A 5 5.15 0.93 -2.12
C THR A 5 5.98 0.49 -0.92
N VAL A 6 6.11 -0.82 -0.70
CA VAL A 6 6.87 -1.38 0.41
C VAL A 6 7.90 -2.40 -0.09
N ARG A 7 9.01 -2.53 0.63
CA ARG A 7 9.96 -3.63 0.43
C ARG A 7 9.70 -4.75 1.42
N LEU A 8 9.46 -5.94 0.90
CA LEU A 8 9.20 -7.17 1.66
C LEU A 8 10.04 -8.31 1.10
N THR A 9 10.08 -9.43 1.82
CA THR A 9 10.69 -10.65 1.29
C THR A 9 9.93 -11.15 0.06
N ARG A 10 10.63 -11.74 -0.91
CA ARG A 10 10.02 -12.36 -2.09
C ARG A 10 8.92 -13.35 -1.70
N GLY A 11 7.79 -13.29 -2.41
CA GLY A 11 6.62 -14.11 -2.13
C GLY A 11 5.86 -13.70 -0.86
N ALA A 12 6.03 -12.45 -0.40
CA ALA A 12 5.33 -11.96 0.78
C ALA A 12 3.81 -12.08 0.63
N THR A 13 3.16 -12.42 1.74
CA THR A 13 1.70 -12.46 1.88
C THR A 13 1.21 -11.21 2.60
N MET A 14 -0.11 -10.97 2.53
CA MET A 14 -0.74 -9.87 3.27
C MET A 14 -0.47 -9.99 4.78
N ASP A 15 -0.62 -11.18 5.38
CA ASP A 15 -0.35 -11.38 6.81
C ASP A 15 1.11 -11.07 7.19
N LEU A 16 2.06 -11.41 6.32
CA LEU A 16 3.46 -11.07 6.54
C LEU A 16 3.70 -9.57 6.46
N ALA A 17 3.07 -8.88 5.50
CA ALA A 17 3.16 -7.44 5.34
C ALA A 17 2.62 -6.71 6.58
N LEU A 18 1.43 -7.08 7.06
CA LEU A 18 0.82 -6.51 8.26
C LEU A 18 1.73 -6.66 9.48
N ARG A 19 2.28 -7.85 9.70
CA ARG A 19 3.20 -8.10 10.81
C ARG A 19 4.49 -7.28 10.70
N LYS A 20 5.06 -7.15 9.49
CA LYS A 20 6.33 -6.43 9.27
C LYS A 20 6.18 -4.92 9.39
N LEU A 21 5.03 -4.40 8.98
CA LEU A 21 4.71 -2.97 8.98
C LEU A 21 3.99 -2.54 10.26
N SER A 22 3.72 -3.47 11.19
CA SER A 22 2.94 -3.21 12.41
C SER A 22 1.58 -2.57 12.12
N LEU A 23 0.90 -3.08 11.09
CA LEU A 23 -0.42 -2.67 10.63
C LEU A 23 -1.47 -3.71 10.99
N THR A 24 -2.71 -3.27 11.17
CA THR A 24 -3.87 -4.15 11.33
C THR A 24 -4.67 -4.27 10.02
N LYS A 25 -5.70 -5.10 10.00
CA LYS A 25 -6.56 -5.27 8.82
C LYS A 25 -7.38 -4.03 8.50
N GLU A 26 -7.63 -3.19 9.51
CA GLU A 26 -8.36 -1.93 9.39
C GLU A 26 -7.50 -0.82 8.77
N ASP A 27 -6.17 -0.96 8.83
CA ASP A 27 -5.21 -0.02 8.24
C ASP A 27 -5.06 -0.21 6.72
N VAL A 28 -5.62 -1.29 6.14
CA VAL A 28 -5.40 -1.70 4.74
C VAL A 28 -6.69 -1.94 3.98
N ASP A 29 -6.65 -1.64 2.68
CA ASP A 29 -7.66 -2.08 1.73
C ASP A 29 -7.41 -3.56 1.34
N LEU A 30 -8.07 -4.47 2.06
CA LEU A 30 -8.01 -5.91 1.78
C LEU A 30 -8.59 -6.28 0.41
N GLY A 31 -9.47 -5.44 -0.15
CA GLY A 31 -10.04 -5.65 -1.48
C GLY A 31 -9.06 -5.33 -2.60
N TYR A 32 -8.19 -4.34 -2.38
CA TYR A 32 -7.05 -4.07 -3.26
C TYR A 32 -5.95 -5.13 -3.13
N GLY A 33 -5.64 -5.54 -1.91
CA GLY A 33 -4.66 -6.59 -1.63
C GLY A 33 -3.20 -6.13 -1.69
N LEU A 34 -2.29 -7.10 -1.84
CA LEU A 34 -0.85 -6.88 -1.92
C LEU A 34 -0.37 -7.22 -3.34
N ILE A 35 -0.03 -6.19 -4.11
CA ILE A 35 0.26 -6.33 -5.55
C ILE A 35 1.77 -6.40 -5.76
N PRO A 36 2.31 -7.49 -6.35
CA PRO A 36 3.73 -7.53 -6.71
C PRO A 36 4.01 -6.54 -7.85
N LEU A 37 4.89 -5.57 -7.61
CA LEU A 37 5.32 -4.60 -8.62
C LEU A 37 6.67 -5.01 -9.24
N ASP A 38 7.61 -5.41 -8.39
CA ASP A 38 8.88 -6.03 -8.78
C ASP A 38 9.18 -7.16 -7.79
N PRO A 39 8.68 -8.39 -8.03
CA PRO A 39 8.79 -9.50 -7.10
C PRO A 39 10.23 -10.00 -6.93
N ASP A 40 11.11 -9.76 -7.91
CA ASP A 40 12.53 -10.13 -7.81
C ASP A 40 13.28 -9.22 -6.84
N LYS A 41 12.86 -7.95 -6.72
CA LYS A 41 13.35 -7.01 -5.70
C LYS A 41 12.49 -6.95 -4.43
N GLY A 42 11.46 -7.79 -4.34
CA GLY A 42 10.54 -7.80 -3.21
C GLY A 42 9.74 -6.50 -3.05
N THR A 43 9.44 -5.81 -4.15
CA THR A 43 8.68 -4.55 -4.16
C THR A 43 7.20 -4.83 -4.39
N TYR A 44 6.38 -4.30 -3.49
CA TYR A 44 4.93 -4.50 -3.50
C TYR A 44 4.19 -3.18 -3.37
N GLY A 45 3.07 -3.06 -4.06
CA GLY A 45 2.10 -1.98 -3.91
C GLY A 45 0.95 -2.42 -3.01
N MET A 46 0.50 -1.54 -2.12
CA MET A 46 -0.69 -1.75 -1.31
C MET A 46 -1.37 -0.44 -0.95
N ARG A 47 -2.68 -0.50 -0.67
CA ARG A 47 -3.47 0.65 -0.23
C ARG A 47 -3.65 0.61 1.28
N VAL A 48 -3.34 1.72 1.93
CA VAL A 48 -3.47 1.90 3.39
C VAL A 48 -4.33 3.12 3.73
N THR A 49 -4.74 3.24 4.98
CA THR A 49 -5.32 4.48 5.50
C THR A 49 -4.25 5.59 5.52
N PRO A 50 -4.64 6.88 5.34
CA PRO A 50 -3.71 8.00 5.50
C PRO A 50 -3.01 8.01 6.87
N GLU A 51 -3.72 7.62 7.92
CA GLU A 51 -3.21 7.54 9.29
C GLU A 51 -2.12 6.47 9.42
N ALA A 52 -2.31 5.30 8.80
CA ALA A 52 -1.31 4.24 8.73
C ALA A 52 -0.08 4.69 7.93
N ALA A 53 -0.26 5.34 6.78
CA ALA A 53 0.86 5.88 6.01
C ALA A 53 1.69 6.89 6.83
N ARG A 54 1.04 7.76 7.59
CA ARG A 54 1.74 8.70 8.50
C ARG A 54 2.50 7.96 9.60
N LYS A 55 1.88 6.97 10.24
CA LYS A 55 2.54 6.13 11.26
C LYS A 55 3.79 5.45 10.73
N LEU A 56 3.73 4.91 9.51
CA LEU A 56 4.90 4.29 8.87
C LEU A 56 6.04 5.28 8.63
N ALA A 57 5.71 6.52 8.28
CA ALA A 57 6.70 7.61 8.10
C ALA A 57 7.36 7.97 9.44
N ASP A 58 6.55 8.10 10.49
CA ASP A 58 7.03 8.44 11.84
C ASP A 58 7.92 7.31 12.41
N ASP A 59 7.58 6.05 12.13
CA ASP A 59 8.33 4.85 12.56
C ASP A 59 9.58 4.58 11.71
N GLY A 60 9.87 5.41 10.70
CA GLY A 60 11.01 5.27 9.80
C GLY A 60 11.02 3.95 9.04
N ARG A 61 9.85 3.41 8.71
CA ARG A 61 9.73 2.15 7.95
C ARG A 61 10.16 2.35 6.51
N ASP A 62 10.69 1.31 5.90
CA ASP A 62 11.15 1.32 4.50
C ASP A 62 9.95 1.20 3.56
N PHE A 63 9.34 2.36 3.23
CA PHE A 63 8.26 2.49 2.26
C PHE A 63 8.41 3.78 1.44
N GLU A 64 7.79 3.81 0.26
CA GLU A 64 7.75 4.96 -0.64
C GLU A 64 6.30 5.37 -0.92
N GLY A 65 6.05 6.67 -1.12
CA GLY A 65 4.73 7.26 -1.33
C GLY A 65 4.35 8.28 -0.23
N PRO A 66 3.06 8.63 -0.09
CA PRO A 66 1.92 8.12 -0.84
C PRO A 66 1.93 8.52 -2.33
N TRP A 67 1.49 7.61 -3.19
CA TRP A 67 1.36 7.82 -4.63
C TRP A 67 -0.06 8.29 -4.99
N SER A 68 -0.16 8.99 -6.12
CA SER A 68 -1.44 9.37 -6.68
C SER A 68 -2.21 8.11 -7.11
N ASP A 69 -3.41 7.94 -6.55
CA ASP A 69 -4.30 6.81 -6.85
C ASP A 69 -5.74 7.33 -7.06
N PRO A 70 -5.93 8.24 -8.03
CA PRO A 70 -7.23 8.85 -8.28
C PRO A 70 -8.19 7.80 -8.85
N ARG A 71 -9.48 7.94 -8.50
CA ARG A 71 -10.52 7.17 -9.17
C ARG A 71 -10.49 7.49 -10.67
N ILE A 72 -10.48 6.45 -11.50
CA ILE A 72 -10.70 6.63 -12.93
C ILE A 72 -12.13 7.11 -13.13
N GLU A 73 -12.30 8.36 -13.54
CA GLU A 73 -13.58 8.90 -13.96
C GLU A 73 -13.71 8.83 -15.49
N PRO A 74 -14.94 8.65 -16.01
CA PRO A 74 -15.16 8.71 -17.45
C PRO A 74 -14.73 10.08 -17.99
N PHE A 75 -14.19 10.07 -19.21
CA PHE A 75 -13.87 11.30 -19.91
C PHE A 75 -15.15 12.07 -20.28
N GLY A 76 -15.20 13.36 -19.93
CA GLY A 76 -16.23 14.30 -20.40
C GLY A 76 -17.03 14.98 -19.28
N PRO A 77 -17.82 16.03 -19.59
CA PRO A 77 -18.62 16.73 -18.59
C PRO A 77 -19.67 15.78 -17.97
N PRO A 78 -19.95 15.92 -16.65
CA PRO A 78 -21.01 15.15 -16.01
C PRO A 78 -22.34 15.39 -16.74
N ARG A 79 -23.09 14.31 -17.00
CA ARG A 79 -24.48 14.41 -17.47
C ARG A 79 -25.41 14.72 -16.31
#